data_AF-A0A2D6YFS7-F1
#
_entry.id   AF-A0A2D6YFS7-F1
#
_cell.length_a   1.000
_cell.length_b   1.000
_cell.length_c   1.000
_cell.angle_alpha   90.00
_cell.angle_beta   90.00
_cell.angle_gamma   90.00
#
_symmetry.space_group_name_H-M   'P 1'
#
loop_
_entity.id
_entity.type
_entity.pdbx_description
1 polymer ?
#
loop_
_entity_poly.entity_id
_entity_poly.type
_entity_poly.pdbx_seq_one_letter_code
_entity_poly.pdbx_strand_id
1 'polypeptide(L)' 'MAKDDIRNSELSDILVKVNEFQRQAPINLRWAIQCHYASLIEWGVVVRYGRKILISPSKFWSWLSLKDKGAYAEKK' A
#
# COMPACT_ATOMS: atom_id res chain seq x y z
N MET A 1 -27.71 14.21 -11.03
CA MET A 1 -26.27 14.57 -10.99
C MET A 1 -25.66 13.95 -9.75
N ALA A 2 -24.49 13.32 -9.90
CA ALA A 2 -23.63 12.75 -8.86
C ALA A 2 -24.12 11.48 -8.13
N LYS A 3 -24.16 10.33 -8.83
CA LYS A 3 -24.05 8.99 -8.20
C LYS A 3 -22.85 8.17 -8.72
N ASP A 4 -21.95 8.84 -9.46
CA ASP A 4 -20.83 8.23 -10.16
C ASP A 4 -19.46 8.76 -9.69
N ASP A 5 -19.42 9.72 -8.76
CA ASP A 5 -18.17 10.37 -8.34
C ASP A 5 -17.38 9.58 -7.28
N ILE A 6 -18.03 8.65 -6.56
CA ILE A 6 -17.37 7.88 -5.49
C ILE A 6 -16.60 6.67 -6.05
N ARG A 7 -16.97 6.16 -7.24
CA ARG A 7 -16.35 4.96 -7.83
C ARG A 7 -15.12 5.25 -8.70
N ASN A 8 -14.89 6.51 -9.08
CA ASN A 8 -13.75 6.88 -9.94
C ASN A 8 -12.49 7.31 -9.17
N SER A 9 -12.58 7.60 -7.87
CA SER A 9 -11.38 7.92 -7.06
C SER A 9 -10.53 6.70 -6.72
N GLU A 10 -11.08 5.48 -6.81
CA GLU A 10 -10.36 4.23 -6.53
C GLU A 10 -9.83 3.53 -7.80
N LEU A 11 -10.16 4.06 -8.98
CA LEU A 11 -9.92 3.40 -10.28
C LEU A 11 -8.58 3.75 -10.96
N SER A 12 -7.71 4.54 -10.36
CA SER A 12 -6.41 4.90 -10.99
C SER A 12 -5.21 4.85 -10.06
N ASP A 13 -5.28 4.08 -8.98
CA ASP A 13 -4.08 3.82 -8.20
C ASP A 13 -3.20 2.84 -8.98
N ILE A 14 -2.24 3.39 -9.73
CA ILE A 14 -1.36 2.62 -10.61
C ILE A 14 -0.55 1.66 -9.74
N LEU A 15 -0.89 0.38 -9.85
CA LEU A 15 -0.13 -0.69 -9.23
C LEU A 15 1.20 -0.84 -9.96
N VAL A 16 2.29 -0.67 -9.24
CA VAL A 16 3.65 -0.73 -9.77
C VAL A 16 4.39 -1.94 -9.20
N LYS A 17 5.45 -2.40 -9.87
CA LYS A 17 6.26 -3.48 -9.29
C LYS A 17 7.05 -2.96 -8.10
N VAL A 18 7.28 -3.84 -7.12
CA VAL A 18 8.11 -3.53 -5.94
C VAL A 18 9.45 -2.91 -6.33
N ASN A 19 10.14 -3.47 -7.33
CA ASN A 19 11.44 -2.97 -7.77
C ASN A 19 11.38 -1.57 -8.42
N GLU A 20 10.27 -1.22 -9.06
CA GLU A 20 10.07 0.09 -9.70
C GLU A 20 9.84 1.16 -8.62
N PHE A 21 9.08 0.82 -7.58
CA PHE A 21 8.79 1.74 -6.48
C PHE A 21 9.89 1.84 -5.42
N GLN A 22 10.75 0.81 -5.29
CA GLN A 22 11.81 0.75 -4.26
C GLN A 22 12.75 1.96 -4.26
N ARG A 23 12.95 2.60 -5.42
CA ARG A 23 13.80 3.81 -5.53
C ARG A 23 13.15 5.07 -4.97
N GLN A 24 11.83 5.08 -4.84
CA GLN A 24 11.04 6.22 -4.35
C GLN A 24 10.63 6.05 -2.89
N ALA A 25 10.50 4.81 -2.43
CA ALA A 25 10.16 4.51 -1.05
C ALA A 25 11.31 4.96 -0.11
N PRO A 26 11.00 5.54 1.06
CA PRO A 26 12.00 6.02 2.01
C PRO A 26 12.55 4.89 2.89
N ILE A 27 12.03 3.67 2.71
CA ILE A 27 12.42 2.46 3.44
C ILE A 27 12.58 1.29 2.48
N ASN A 28 13.24 0.22 2.96
CA ASN A 28 13.36 -1.02 2.21
C ASN A 28 11.99 -1.72 2.10
N LEU A 29 11.42 -1.80 0.88
CA LEU A 29 10.10 -2.38 0.66
C LEU A 29 10.11 -3.89 0.89
N ARG A 30 11.20 -4.60 0.57
CA ARG A 30 11.27 -6.06 0.81
C ARG A 30 11.17 -6.35 2.30
N TRP A 31 11.91 -5.60 3.11
CA TRP A 31 11.83 -5.70 4.58
C TRP A 31 10.42 -5.36 5.08
N ALA A 32 9.82 -4.26 4.62
CA ALA A 32 8.47 -3.86 5.03
C ALA A 32 7.42 -4.94 4.68
N ILE A 33 7.49 -5.50 3.46
CA ILE A 33 6.63 -6.59 3.02
C ILE A 33 6.84 -7.83 3.88
N GLN A 34 8.08 -8.17 4.23
CA GLN A 34 8.37 -9.34 5.06
C GLN A 34 7.84 -9.19 6.50
N CYS A 35 8.03 -8.03 7.11
CA CYS A 35 7.64 -7.80 8.51
C CYS A 35 6.14 -7.47 8.68
N HIS A 36 5.51 -6.88 7.67
CA HIS A 36 4.14 -6.36 7.78
C HIS A 36 3.20 -6.89 6.71
N TYR A 37 3.49 -8.07 6.12
CA TYR A 37 2.77 -8.61 4.97
C TYR A 37 1.24 -8.56 5.12
N ALA A 38 0.71 -9.14 6.21
CA ALA A 38 -0.73 -9.23 6.43
C ALA A 38 -1.39 -7.85 6.50
N SER A 39 -0.79 -6.92 7.26
CA SER A 39 -1.26 -5.54 7.37
C SER A 39 -1.21 -4.82 6.03
N LEU A 40 -0.13 -4.98 5.25
CA LEU A 40 0.01 -4.33 3.95
C LEU A 40 -0.99 -4.88 2.90
N ILE A 41 -1.36 -6.16 2.98
CA ILE A 41 -2.41 -6.75 2.15
C ILE A 41 -3.78 -6.20 2.56
N GLU A 42 -4.09 -6.17 3.85
CA GLU A 42 -5.36 -5.67 4.40
C GLU A 42 -5.60 -4.20 4.02
N TRP A 43 -4.55 -3.39 4.08
CA TRP A 43 -4.58 -1.98 3.67
C TRP A 43 -4.57 -1.78 2.15
N GLY A 44 -4.44 -2.85 1.37
CA GLY A 44 -4.35 -2.78 -0.09
C GLY A 44 -3.07 -2.14 -0.61
N VAL A 45 -2.05 -1.98 0.23
CA VAL A 45 -0.72 -1.50 -0.17
C VAL A 45 -0.05 -2.52 -1.05
N VAL A 46 -0.12 -3.79 -0.65
CA VAL A 46 0.40 -4.93 -1.41
C VAL A 46 -0.76 -5.60 -2.10
N VAL A 47 -0.61 -5.87 -3.40
CA VAL A 47 -1.58 -6.63 -4.19
C VAL A 47 -0.85 -7.80 -4.84
N ARG A 48 -1.38 -9.02 -4.66
CA ARG A 48 -0.89 -10.20 -5.39
C ARG A 48 -1.65 -10.35 -6.69
N TYR A 49 -0.92 -10.46 -7.79
CA TYR A 49 -1.49 -10.85 -9.09
C TYR A 49 -0.76 -12.10 -9.59
N GLY A 50 -1.33 -13.27 -9.29
CA GLY A 50 -0.67 -14.55 -9.48
C GLY A 50 0.63 -14.66 -8.68
N ARG A 51 1.76 -14.82 -9.38
CA ARG A 51 3.11 -14.85 -8.79
C ARG A 51 3.74 -13.48 -8.60
N LYS A 52 3.11 -12.41 -9.09
CA LYS A 52 3.64 -11.05 -9.02
C LYS A 52 3.14 -10.36 -7.76
N ILE A 53 4.02 -9.58 -7.14
CA ILE A 53 3.68 -8.64 -6.08
C ILE A 53 3.73 -7.24 -6.68
N LEU A 54 2.61 -6.53 -6.56
CA LEU A 54 2.46 -5.14 -6.95
C LEU A 54 2.22 -4.29 -5.70
N ILE A 55 2.59 -3.03 -5.81
CA ILE A 55 2.43 -2.04 -4.76
C ILE A 55 1.54 -0.92 -5.25
N SER A 56 0.63 -0.49 -4.40
CA SER A 56 -0.03 0.81 -4.50
C SER A 56 0.88 1.86 -3.81
N PRO A 57 1.47 2.81 -4.57
CA PRO A 57 2.27 3.88 -3.97
C PRO A 57 1.44 4.77 -3.03
N SER A 58 0.23 5.15 -3.41
CA SER A 58 -0.59 6.08 -2.61
C SER A 58 -0.99 5.47 -1.26
N LYS A 59 -1.37 4.19 -1.24
CA LYS A 59 -1.69 3.46 -0.01
C LYS A 59 -0.43 3.20 0.81
N PHE A 60 0.72 2.95 0.17
CA PHE A 60 1.99 2.81 0.88
C PHE A 60 2.34 4.07 1.68
N TRP A 61 2.27 5.25 1.06
CA TRP A 61 2.54 6.52 1.75
C TRP A 61 1.54 6.78 2.88
N SER A 62 0.27 6.47 2.65
CA SER A 62 -0.78 6.57 3.67
C SER A 62 -0.47 5.66 4.87
N TRP A 63 -0.16 4.40 4.61
CA TRP A 63 0.25 3.43 5.63
C TRP A 63 1.48 3.88 6.42
N LEU A 64 2.51 4.39 5.73
CA LEU A 64 3.74 4.87 6.34
C LEU A 64 3.49 6.08 7.24
N SER A 65 2.66 7.04 6.80
CA SER A 65 2.31 8.23 7.59
C SER A 65 1.58 7.89 8.89
N LEU A 66 0.79 6.81 8.89
CA LEU A 66 0.09 6.32 10.08
C LEU A 66 1.02 5.52 11.01
N LYS A 67 2.00 4.81 10.44
CA LYS A 67 3.04 4.13 11.22
C LYS A 67 3.91 5.14 11.98
N ASP A 68 4.31 6.21 11.33
CA ASP A 68 5.13 7.27 11.93
C ASP A 68 4.40 7.99 13.07
N LYS A 69 3.08 8.15 12.96
CA LYS A 69 2.22 8.74 14.00
C LYS A 69 1.88 7.79 15.16
N GLY A 70 2.45 6.59 15.21
CA GLY A 70 2.18 5.61 16.28
C GLY A 70 0.73 5.08 16.30
N ALA A 71 -0.04 5.28 15.22
CA ALA A 71 -1.47 4.95 15.16
C ALA A 71 -1.77 3.44 15.09
N TYR A 72 -0.76 2.59 15.22
CA TYR A 72 -0.91 1.15 15.34
C TYR A 72 -0.80 0.76 16.82
N ALA A 73 -1.88 0.98 17.57
CA ALA A 73 -2.14 0.15 18.73
C ALA A 73 -2.46 -1.24 18.19
N GLU A 74 -1.45 -2.13 18.17
CA GLU A 74 -1.67 -3.55 17.99
C GLU A 74 -2.75 -3.97 19.00
N LYS A 75 -3.95 -4.28 18.51
CA LYS A 75 -4.92 -5.01 19.33
C LYS A 75 -4.30 -6.37 19.60
N LYS A 76 -3.67 -6.50 20.77
CA LYS A 76 -3.34 -7.77 21.40
C LYS A 76 -4.60 -8.54 21.73
#